data_AF-A0A6V8NVA1-F1
#
_entry.id   AF-A0A6V8NVA1-F1
#
_cell.length_a   1.000
_cell.length_b   1.000
_cell.length_c   1.000
_cell.angle_alpha   90.00
_cell.angle_beta   90.00
_cell.angle_gamma   90.00
#
_symmetry.space_group_name_H-M   'P 1'
#
loop_
_entity.id
_entity.type
_entity.pdbx_description
1 polymer ?
#
loop_
_entity_poly.entity_id
_entity_poly.type
_entity_poly.pdbx_seq_one_letter_code
_entity_poly.pdbx_strand_id
1 'polypeptide(L)'
;GLIVIGGRAGDFVGAFLIAGTIVVLGPVGLRPGAGMKRGTIVAFQEPDLLPTFHYNCLCQLSFLRIYLHHLREEDLNIPQEYLGGFYKRYNGDTLELGKGEILVWAGQVA
;
A
#
# COMPACT_ATOMS: atom_id res chain seq x y z
N GLY A 1 2.23 -8.83 -10.72
CA GLY A 1 1.34 -7.90 -11.44
C GLY A 1 1.11 -6.66 -10.61
N LEU A 2 0.61 -5.61 -11.25
CA LEU A 2 0.25 -4.33 -10.63
C LEU A 2 -1.25 -4.10 -10.86
N ILE A 3 -1.97 -3.76 -9.79
CA ILE A 3 -3.38 -3.36 -9.85
C ILE A 3 -3.46 -1.94 -9.28
N VAL A 4 -4.21 -1.07 -9.94
CA VAL A 4 -4.47 0.29 -9.46
C VAL A 4 -5.97 0.53 -9.37
N ILE A 5 -6.39 1.06 -8.24
CA ILE A 5 -7.76 1.44 -7.96
C ILE A 5 -7.77 2.96 -7.81
N GLY A 6 -8.32 3.66 -8.81
CA GLY A 6 -8.37 5.12 -8.85
C GLY A 6 -9.36 5.76 -7.85
N GLY A 7 -10.19 4.94 -7.20
CA GLY A 7 -11.19 5.38 -6.22
C GLY A 7 -11.16 4.54 -4.95
N ARG A 8 -12.34 4.34 -4.35
CA ARG A 8 -12.50 3.51 -3.16
C ARG A 8 -12.30 2.04 -3.48
N ALA A 9 -11.58 1.34 -2.62
CA ALA A 9 -11.55 -0.10 -2.60
C ALA A 9 -12.41 -0.64 -1.44
N GLY A 10 -13.08 -1.77 -1.66
CA GLY A 10 -13.97 -2.39 -0.66
C GLY A 10 -13.20 -3.06 0.49
N ASP A 11 -13.90 -3.88 1.26
CA ASP A 11 -13.27 -4.69 2.30
C ASP A 11 -12.37 -5.76 1.69
N PHE A 12 -11.39 -6.26 2.46
CA PHE A 12 -10.52 -7.38 2.09
C PHE A 12 -9.66 -7.16 0.85
N VAL A 13 -9.29 -5.91 0.56
CA VAL A 13 -8.31 -5.60 -0.50
C VAL A 13 -7.04 -6.40 -0.29
N GLY A 14 -6.63 -7.15 -1.30
CA GLY A 14 -5.41 -7.98 -1.23
C GLY A 14 -5.53 -9.17 -0.28
N ALA A 15 -6.73 -9.61 0.08
CA ALA A 15 -6.90 -10.84 0.83
C ALA A 15 -6.31 -12.03 0.07
N PHE A 16 -5.62 -12.91 0.81
CA PHE A 16 -4.91 -14.06 0.26
C PHE A 16 -3.89 -13.73 -0.84
N LEU A 17 -3.39 -12.48 -0.90
CA LEU A 17 -2.40 -12.08 -1.90
C LEU A 17 -1.12 -12.93 -1.76
N ILE A 18 -0.74 -13.61 -2.85
CA ILE A 18 0.47 -14.45 -2.89
C ILE A 18 1.71 -13.60 -3.20
N ALA A 19 1.58 -12.66 -4.15
CA ALA A 19 2.59 -11.69 -4.57
C ALA A 19 1.96 -10.65 -5.51
N GLY A 20 2.60 -9.48 -5.66
CA GLY A 20 2.14 -8.39 -6.53
C GLY A 20 1.99 -7.08 -5.76
N THR A 21 1.55 -6.05 -6.47
CA THR A 21 1.36 -4.70 -5.92
C THR A 21 -0.06 -4.22 -6.20
N ILE A 22 -0.73 -3.69 -5.17
CA ILE A 22 -2.04 -3.05 -5.27
C ILE A 22 -1.89 -1.61 -4.80
N VAL A 23 -2.26 -0.64 -5.62
CA VAL A 23 -2.26 0.79 -5.29
C VAL A 23 -3.70 1.28 -5.20
N VAL A 24 -4.10 1.85 -4.06
CA VAL A 24 -5.45 2.40 -3.87
C VAL A 24 -5.35 3.90 -3.64
N LEU A 25 -5.83 4.69 -4.60
CA LEU A 25 -5.79 6.17 -4.55
C LEU A 25 -6.91 6.76 -3.69
N GLY A 26 -7.94 5.98 -3.34
CA GLY A 26 -9.02 6.38 -2.44
C GLY A 26 -9.01 5.65 -1.09
N PRO A 27 -10.14 5.67 -0.36
CA PRO A 27 -10.29 4.94 0.90
C PRO A 27 -10.21 3.43 0.69
N VAL A 28 -9.68 2.73 1.70
CA VAL A 28 -9.61 1.26 1.76
C VAL A 28 -10.62 0.78 2.79
N GLY A 29 -11.38 -0.27 2.47
CA GLY A 29 -12.31 -0.91 3.40
C GLY A 29 -11.60 -1.69 4.51
N LEU A 30 -12.39 -2.47 5.26
CA LEU A 30 -11.90 -3.20 6.42
C LEU A 30 -10.97 -4.36 6.03
N ARG A 31 -10.04 -4.69 6.93
CA ARG A 31 -9.18 -5.89 6.86
C ARG A 31 -8.35 -6.01 5.56
N PRO A 32 -7.65 -4.95 5.13
CA PRO A 32 -6.73 -5.06 4.00
C PRO A 32 -5.62 -6.08 4.30
N GLY A 33 -5.26 -6.87 3.29
CA GLY A 33 -4.18 -7.85 3.38
C GLY A 33 -4.46 -9.08 4.23
N ALA A 34 -5.72 -9.33 4.63
CA ALA A 34 -6.09 -10.51 5.42
C ALA A 34 -5.60 -11.82 4.75
N GLY A 35 -4.79 -12.60 5.45
CA GLY A 35 -4.23 -13.85 4.90
C GLY A 35 -3.22 -13.65 3.76
N MET A 36 -2.65 -12.45 3.58
CA MET A 36 -1.64 -12.24 2.54
C MET A 36 -0.31 -12.92 2.90
N LYS A 37 0.33 -13.55 1.90
CA LYS A 37 1.63 -14.21 2.05
C LYS A 37 2.79 -13.26 1.75
N ARG A 38 2.70 -12.53 0.63
CA ARG A 38 3.68 -11.53 0.16
C ARG A 38 2.96 -10.47 -0.68
N GLY A 39 3.71 -9.47 -1.11
CA GLY A 39 3.23 -8.38 -1.96
C GLY A 39 3.02 -7.10 -1.17
N THR A 40 2.65 -6.05 -1.89
CA THR A 40 2.60 -4.67 -1.40
C THR A 40 1.20 -4.12 -1.63
N ILE A 41 0.56 -3.59 -0.58
CA ILE A 41 -0.63 -2.75 -0.71
C ILE A 41 -0.24 -1.31 -0.37
N VAL A 42 -0.56 -0.36 -1.23
CA VAL A 42 -0.30 1.07 -1.02
C VAL A 42 -1.62 1.79 -0.79
N ALA A 43 -1.72 2.48 0.34
CA ALA A 43 -2.88 3.27 0.74
C ALA A 43 -2.47 4.73 0.99
N PHE A 44 -3.19 5.66 0.38
CA PHE A 44 -2.95 7.11 0.55
C PHE A 44 -3.81 7.74 1.67
N GLN A 45 -4.67 6.95 2.28
CA GLN A 45 -5.46 7.28 3.45
C GLN A 45 -5.23 6.20 4.51
N GLU A 46 -5.31 6.55 5.79
CA GLU A 46 -5.08 5.62 6.90
C GLU A 46 -6.16 4.51 6.88
N PRO A 47 -5.79 3.23 6.67
CA PRO A 47 -6.74 2.13 6.67
C PRO A 47 -6.92 1.54 8.09
N ASP A 48 -8.02 0.81 8.30
CA ASP A 48 -8.22 0.01 9.51
C ASP A 48 -7.45 -1.32 9.40
N LEU A 49 -6.23 -1.35 9.96
CA LEU A 49 -5.29 -2.47 9.86
C LEU A 49 -5.65 -3.61 10.83
N LEU A 50 -5.42 -4.84 10.39
CA LEU A 50 -5.46 -6.01 11.27
C LEU A 50 -4.32 -5.94 12.30
N PRO A 51 -4.53 -6.44 13.54
CA PRO A 51 -3.50 -6.46 14.59
C PRO A 51 -2.30 -7.37 14.26
N THR A 52 -2.43 -8.18 13.20
CA THR A 52 -1.39 -9.06 12.67
C THR A 52 -0.44 -8.34 11.69
N PHE A 53 -0.68 -7.05 11.44
CA PHE A 53 0.25 -6.15 10.77
C PHE A 53 0.98 -5.30 11.80
N HIS A 54 2.31 -5.39 11.79
CA HIS A 54 3.15 -4.67 12.73
C HIS A 54 3.83 -3.50 12.02
N TYR A 55 3.80 -2.33 12.65
CA TYR A 55 4.60 -1.21 12.20
C TYR A 55 6.08 -1.59 12.18
N ASN A 56 6.75 -1.29 11.08
CA ASN A 56 8.17 -1.53 10.89
C ASN A 56 8.95 -0.21 10.93
N CYS A 57 8.63 0.71 10.02
CA CYS A 57 9.37 1.97 9.89
C CYS A 57 8.60 3.04 9.13
N LEU A 58 9.11 4.27 9.18
CA LEU A 58 8.76 5.37 8.29
C LEU A 58 9.86 5.49 7.25
N CYS A 59 9.55 5.32 5.96
CA CYS A 59 10.57 5.35 4.92
C CYS A 59 10.07 5.91 3.59
N GLN A 60 11.03 6.31 2.75
CA GLN A 60 10.84 6.55 1.33
C GLN A 60 11.25 5.28 0.59
N LEU A 61 10.34 4.69 -0.20
CA LEU A 61 10.62 3.46 -0.93
C LEU A 61 10.89 3.77 -2.40
N SER A 62 12.14 3.60 -2.84
CA SER A 62 12.55 3.90 -4.22
C SER A 62 11.76 3.11 -5.27
N PHE A 63 11.41 1.85 -4.98
CA PHE A 63 10.61 1.04 -5.91
C PHE A 63 9.19 1.62 -6.10
N LEU A 64 8.60 2.15 -5.03
CA LEU A 64 7.26 2.75 -5.08
C LEU A 64 7.29 4.01 -5.95
N ARG A 65 8.34 4.83 -5.83
CA ARG A 65 8.54 6.00 -6.68
C ARG A 65 8.55 5.64 -8.17
N ILE A 66 9.16 4.51 -8.55
CA ILE A 66 9.16 4.03 -9.95
C ILE A 66 7.74 3.68 -10.39
N TYR A 67 6.98 2.93 -9.58
CA TYR A 67 5.58 2.62 -9.90
C TYR A 67 4.74 3.88 -10.03
N LEU A 68 4.83 4.81 -9.09
CA LEU A 68 4.05 6.05 -9.12
C LEU A 68 4.39 6.95 -10.30
N HIS A 69 5.66 6.98 -10.74
CA HIS A 69 6.03 7.64 -11.99
C HIS A 69 5.37 6.99 -13.20
N HIS A 70 5.47 5.66 -13.33
CA HIS A 70 4.82 4.92 -14.42
C HIS A 70 3.30 5.16 -14.45
N LEU A 71 2.63 5.16 -13.29
CA LEU A 71 1.20 5.44 -13.23
C LEU A 71 0.82 6.86 -13.69
N ARG A 72 1.70 7.85 -13.52
CA ARG A 72 1.48 9.19 -14.07
C ARG A 72 1.59 9.25 -15.59
N GLU A 73 2.43 8.39 -16.18
CA GLU A 73 2.55 8.29 -17.63
C GLU A 73 1.29 7.64 -18.25
N GLU A 74 0.58 6.82 -17.47
CA GLU A 74 -0.71 6.21 -17.81
C GLU A 74 -1.92 7.12 -17.48
N ASP A 75 -1.71 8.44 -17.45
CA ASP A 75 -2.74 9.48 -17.21
C ASP A 75 -3.50 9.37 -15.86
N LEU A 76 -3.00 8.62 -14.87
CA LEU A 76 -3.57 8.62 -13.52
C LEU A 76 -3.11 9.86 -12.75
N ASN A 77 -4.06 10.46 -12.02
CA ASN A 77 -3.77 11.60 -11.15
C ASN A 77 -3.00 11.15 -9.90
N ILE A 78 -1.66 11.16 -10.00
CA ILE A 78 -0.76 10.92 -8.87
C ILE A 78 -0.09 12.25 -8.48
N PRO A 79 -0.48 12.86 -7.35
CA PRO A 79 0.15 14.05 -6.81
C PRO A 79 1.67 13.94 -6.67
N GLN A 80 2.40 15.02 -6.98
CA GLN A 80 3.87 15.08 -6.89
C GLN A 80 4.39 14.74 -5.48
N GLU A 81 3.63 15.09 -4.45
CA GLU A 81 3.91 14.77 -3.05
C GLU A 81 4.12 13.27 -2.83
N TYR A 82 3.29 12.40 -3.43
CA TYR A 82 3.35 10.95 -3.23
C TYR A 82 4.66 10.33 -3.73
N LEU A 83 5.30 10.96 -4.73
CA LEU A 83 6.57 10.48 -5.28
C LEU A 83 7.76 10.77 -4.38
N GLY A 84 7.65 11.78 -3.52
CA GLY A 84 8.75 12.26 -2.68
C GLY A 84 8.50 12.17 -1.18
N GLY A 85 7.32 11.81 -0.71
CA GLY A 85 7.07 11.72 0.73
C GLY A 85 7.28 10.34 1.34
N PHE A 86 6.93 10.28 2.61
CA PHE A 86 7.19 9.15 3.49
C PHE A 86 5.96 8.25 3.61
N TYR A 87 6.23 6.97 3.84
CA TYR A 87 5.21 5.96 4.07
C TYR A 87 5.52 5.24 5.37
N LYS A 88 4.50 5.07 6.21
CA LYS A 88 4.53 4.08 7.29
C LYS A 88 4.45 2.71 6.64
N ARG A 89 5.43 1.86 6.94
CA ARG A 89 5.48 0.49 6.48
C ARG A 89 5.00 -0.42 7.59
N TYR A 90 4.03 -1.26 7.27
CA TYR A 90 3.56 -2.34 8.12
C TYR A 90 3.87 -3.68 7.47
N ASN A 91 4.33 -4.66 8.24
CA ASN A 91 4.57 -6.02 7.76
C ASN A 91 3.58 -7.01 8.36
N GLY A 92 3.09 -7.91 7.52
CA GLY A 92 2.06 -8.90 7.84
C GLY A 92 1.73 -9.71 6.58
N ASP A 93 0.72 -10.56 6.56
CA ASP A 93 -0.04 -11.00 7.72
C ASP A 93 0.79 -12.03 8.52
N THR A 94 0.95 -11.83 9.83
CA THR A 94 1.70 -12.78 10.69
C THR A 94 0.97 -14.09 10.94
N LEU A 95 -0.32 -14.20 10.58
CA LEU A 95 -1.02 -15.49 10.52
C LEU A 95 -0.55 -16.35 9.33
N GLU A 96 0.15 -15.76 8.37
CA GLU A 96 0.71 -16.43 7.19
C GLU A 96 2.26 -16.35 7.22
N LEU A 97 2.89 -15.99 6.10
CA LEU A 97 4.35 -15.91 5.97
C LEU A 97 4.94 -14.61 6.56
N GLY A 98 4.12 -13.58 6.83
CA GLY A 98 4.57 -12.30 7.37
C GLY A 98 5.46 -11.47 6.43
N LYS A 99 5.52 -11.82 5.14
CA LYS A 99 6.37 -11.15 4.13
C LYS A 99 5.59 -10.19 3.22
N GLY A 100 4.31 -9.97 3.50
CA GLY A 100 3.56 -8.90 2.90
C GLY A 100 3.87 -7.56 3.55
N GLU A 101 3.47 -6.49 2.87
CA GLU A 101 3.57 -5.15 3.41
C GLU A 101 2.36 -4.28 3.02
N ILE A 102 2.00 -3.39 3.94
CA ILE A 102 1.06 -2.30 3.69
C ILE A 102 1.82 -0.99 3.89
N LEU A 103 1.82 -0.16 2.86
CA LEU A 103 2.45 1.16 2.83
C LEU A 103 1.36 2.21 2.98
N VAL A 104 1.41 3.00 4.05
CA VAL A 104 0.43 4.05 4.34
C VAL A 104 1.10 5.40 4.21
N TRP A 105 0.58 6.27 3.34
CA TRP A 105 1.10 7.62 3.16
C TRP A 105 1.14 8.40 4.48
N ALA A 106 2.26 9.06 4.75
CA ALA A 106 2.51 9.80 5.99
C ALA A 106 2.82 11.29 5.77
N GLY A 107 2.78 11.77 4.51
CA GLY A 107 3.12 13.14 4.17
C GLY A 107 4.60 13.35 3.78
N GLN A 108 4.99 14.60 3.59
CA GLN A 108 6.39 15.01 3.44
C GLN A 108 6.92 15.48 4.80
N VAL A 109 8.10 15.00 5.20
CA VAL A 109 8.81 15.59 6.35
C VAL A 109 9.45 16.88 5.86
N ALA A 110 9.22 17.97 6.61
CA ALA A 110 9.75 19.30 6.33
C ALA A 110 11.28 19.35 6.35
#